data_AF-A0A4R1P8U1-F1
#
_entry.id   AF-A0A4R1P8U1-F1
#
_cell.length_a   1.000
_cell.length_b   1.000
_cell.length_c   1.000
_cell.angle_alpha   90.00
_cell.angle_beta   90.00
_cell.angle_gamma   90.00
#
_symmetry.space_group_name_H-M   'P 1'
#
loop_
_entity.id
_entity.type
_entity.pdbx_description
1 polymer ?
#
loop_
_entity_poly.entity_id
_entity_poly.type
_entity_poly.pdbx_seq_one_letter_code
_entity_poly.pdbx_strand_id
1 'polypeptide(L)'
;MNYGFIYCIGNEYMPGIYKIGMTERSPMQRCCELSSSTSAPYPFDILFYVEVENPRQVERELHEAYYPARVSENREFFKMDPRLILNGFEQYAEYITMTNHGRGVLACLDFDDEIAKCDDLKEAL
;
A
#
# COMPACT_ATOMS: atom_id res chain seq x y z
N MET A 1 22.20 7.50 -11.59
CA MET A 1 21.25 6.41 -11.35
C MET A 1 21.25 6.17 -9.86
N ASN A 2 20.13 6.40 -9.19
CA ASN A 2 19.99 6.11 -7.76
C ASN A 2 18.93 5.03 -7.58
N TYR A 3 19.23 4.04 -6.75
CA TYR A 3 18.31 2.95 -6.44
C TYR A 3 17.70 3.17 -5.06
N GLY A 4 16.49 2.68 -4.90
CA GLY A 4 15.81 2.66 -3.63
C GLY A 4 14.52 1.87 -3.75
N PHE A 5 13.63 2.07 -2.80
CA PHE A 5 12.43 1.28 -2.66
C PHE A 5 11.20 2.15 -2.70
N ILE A 6 10.15 1.65 -3.35
CA ILE A 6 8.78 2.10 -3.13
C ILE A 6 8.11 1.08 -2.22
N TYR A 7 7.44 1.55 -1.18
CA TYR A 7 6.73 0.71 -0.23
C TYR A 7 5.26 1.10 -0.11
N CYS A 8 4.45 0.10 0.21
CA CYS A 8 3.09 0.24 0.69
C CYS A 8 3.05 -0.23 2.15
N ILE A 9 2.66 0.67 3.06
CA ILE A 9 2.45 0.33 4.47
C ILE A 9 1.00 0.56 4.88
N GLY A 10 0.52 -0.28 5.79
CA GLY A 10 -0.82 -0.21 6.35
C GLY A 10 -0.78 -0.10 7.87
N ASN A 11 -1.93 0.25 8.46
CA ASN A 11 -2.15 0.25 9.90
C ASN A 11 -3.47 -0.47 10.14
N GLU A 12 -3.50 -1.45 11.05
CA GLU A 12 -4.68 -2.28 11.28
C GLU A 12 -5.93 -1.48 11.71
N TYR A 13 -5.74 -0.30 12.32
CA TYR A 13 -6.81 0.61 12.71
C TYR A 13 -7.20 1.62 11.61
N MET A 14 -6.58 1.53 10.43
CA MET A 14 -6.93 2.30 9.23
C MET A 14 -7.14 1.36 8.03
N PRO A 15 -8.08 0.39 8.11
CA PRO A 15 -8.30 -0.57 7.03
C PRO A 15 -8.70 0.13 5.72
N GLY A 16 -8.15 -0.34 4.61
CA GLY A 16 -8.37 0.23 3.27
C GLY A 16 -7.68 1.58 3.03
N ILE A 17 -6.90 2.09 3.99
CA ILE A 17 -6.08 3.30 3.84
C ILE A 17 -4.61 2.93 3.97
N TYR A 18 -3.84 3.20 2.92
CA TYR A 18 -2.44 2.82 2.86
C TYR A 18 -1.55 4.03 2.59
N LYS A 19 -0.35 4.02 3.16
CA LYS A 19 0.69 4.98 2.83
C LYS A 19 1.57 4.41 1.74
N ILE A 20 1.75 5.19 0.68
CA ILE A 20 2.71 4.89 -0.39
C ILE A 20 3.85 5.88 -0.26
N GLY A 21 5.07 5.39 -0.15
CA GLY A 21 6.23 6.27 -0.08
C GLY A 21 7.50 5.60 -0.55
N MET A 22 8.60 6.36 -0.55
CA MET A 22 9.91 5.88 -0.96
C MET A 22 10.99 5.99 0.11
N THR A 23 12.06 5.22 -0.08
CA THR A 23 13.30 5.33 0.70
C THR A 23 14.52 4.82 -0.07
N GLU A 24 15.69 5.41 0.17
CA GLU A 24 16.96 4.97 -0.43
C GLU A 24 17.71 3.94 0.46
N ARG A 25 17.04 3.46 1.52
CA ARG A 25 17.55 2.49 2.49
C ARG A 25 16.48 1.46 2.82
N SER A 26 16.68 0.66 3.86
CA SER A 26 15.72 -0.39 4.24
C SER A 26 14.29 0.15 4.44
N PRO A 27 13.28 -0.38 3.73
CA PRO A 27 11.87 -0.08 3.97
C PRO A 27 11.45 -0.34 5.41
N MET A 28 11.97 -1.41 6.03
CA MET A 28 11.68 -1.76 7.43
C MET A 28 12.11 -0.65 8.38
N GLN A 29 13.32 -0.11 8.18
CA GLN A 29 13.81 0.98 9.01
C GLN A 29 12.93 2.24 8.86
N ARG A 30 12.51 2.56 7.63
CA ARG A 30 11.59 3.68 7.37
C ARG A 30 10.22 3.47 8.00
N CYS A 31 9.69 2.25 7.93
CA CYS A 31 8.44 1.88 8.58
C CYS A 31 8.50 2.11 10.10
N CYS A 32 9.55 1.61 10.77
CA CYS A 32 9.74 1.81 12.20
C CYS A 32 9.80 3.29 12.62
N GLU A 33 10.47 4.14 11.84
CA GLU A 33 10.50 5.59 12.11
C GLU A 33 9.12 6.22 11.99
N LEU A 34 8.36 5.86 10.96
CA LEU A 34 7.01 6.38 10.77
C LEU A 34 6.07 5.92 11.88
N SER A 35 6.19 4.65 12.31
CA SER A 35 5.47 4.06 13.44
C SER A 35 5.82 4.71 14.78
N SER A 36 7.00 5.32 14.90
CA SER A 36 7.43 6.02 16.12
C SER A 36 6.87 7.45 16.22
N SER A 37 6.21 7.95 15.17
CA SER A 37 5.58 9.26 15.19
C SER A 37 4.25 9.23 15.96
N THR A 38 3.97 10.25 16.76
CA THR A 38 2.72 10.37 17.55
C THR A 38 1.48 10.66 16.69
N SER A 39 1.65 10.75 15.37
CA SER A 39 0.60 11.10 14.41
C SER A 39 -0.18 9.88 13.89
N ALA A 40 0.29 8.66 14.18
CA ALA A 40 -0.39 7.42 13.83
C ALA A 40 -1.06 6.81 15.08
N PRO A 41 -2.29 6.27 14.96
CA PRO A 41 -2.99 5.66 16.09
C PRO A 41 -2.37 4.34 16.56
N TYR A 42 -1.57 3.70 15.69
CA TYR A 42 -0.91 2.42 15.92
C TYR A 42 0.34 2.30 15.03
N PRO A 43 1.29 1.39 15.29
CA PRO A 43 2.37 1.10 14.36
C PRO A 43 1.87 0.71 12.96
N PHE A 44 2.68 1.04 11.95
CA PHE A 44 2.51 0.55 10.59
C PHE A 44 3.21 -0.78 10.38
N ASP A 45 2.63 -1.58 9.49
CA ASP A 45 3.24 -2.77 8.91
C ASP A 45 3.51 -2.55 7.43
N ILE A 46 4.67 -3.03 6.97
CA ILE A 46 4.94 -3.12 5.53
C ILE A 46 4.06 -4.21 4.95
N LEU A 47 3.29 -3.89 3.92
CA LEU A 47 2.54 -4.89 3.17
C LEU A 47 3.41 -5.47 2.06
N PHE A 48 3.96 -4.59 1.23
CA PHE A 48 4.87 -4.95 0.15
C PHE A 48 5.74 -3.77 -0.27
N TYR A 49 6.84 -4.08 -0.94
CA TYR A 49 7.74 -3.09 -1.52
C TYR A 49 8.47 -3.63 -2.75
N VAL A 50 8.99 -2.72 -3.56
CA VAL A 50 9.79 -2.98 -4.76
C VAL A 50 11.07 -2.17 -4.75
N GLU A 51 12.15 -2.71 -5.30
CA GLU A 51 13.36 -1.94 -5.62
C GLU A 51 13.21 -1.33 -7.03
N VAL A 52 13.49 -0.04 -7.16
CA VAL A 52 13.33 0.71 -8.41
C VAL A 52 14.51 1.63 -8.66
N GLU A 53 14.73 1.96 -9.93
CA GLU A 53 15.57 3.10 -10.29
C GLU A 53 14.78 4.42 -10.13
N ASN A 54 15.45 5.47 -9.65
CA ASN A 54 14.87 6.81 -9.47
C ASN A 54 13.60 6.80 -8.59
N PRO A 55 13.67 6.30 -7.34
CA PRO A 55 12.50 6.08 -6.47
C PRO A 55 11.65 7.34 -6.24
N ARG A 56 12.28 8.52 -6.19
CA ARG A 56 11.56 9.80 -6.08
C ARG A 56 10.65 10.09 -7.27
N GLN A 57 11.10 9.74 -8.48
CA GLN A 57 10.29 9.91 -9.69
C GLN A 57 9.11 8.94 -9.67
N VAL A 58 9.38 7.67 -9.40
CA VAL A 58 8.34 6.62 -9.34
C VAL A 58 7.28 6.94 -8.26
N GLU A 59 7.70 7.38 -7.07
CA GLU A 59 6.79 7.82 -6.01
C GLU A 59 5.85 8.92 -6.49
N ARG A 60 6.40 9.94 -7.16
CA ARG A 60 5.60 11.05 -7.70
C ARG A 60 4.60 10.56 -8.76
N GLU A 61 5.01 9.70 -9.68
CA GLU A 61 4.15 9.17 -10.73
C GLU A 61 2.98 8.35 -10.14
N LEU A 62 3.26 7.49 -9.16
CA LEU A 62 2.22 6.75 -8.42
C LEU A 62 1.29 7.70 -7.66
N HIS A 63 1.83 8.74 -7.02
CA HIS A 63 1.07 9.73 -6.27
C HIS A 63 0.13 10.56 -7.15
N GLU A 64 0.57 10.89 -8.37
CA GLU A 64 -0.24 11.55 -9.39
C GLU A 64 -1.33 10.62 -9.92
N ALA A 65 -0.98 9.38 -10.26
CA ALA A 65 -1.92 8.37 -10.75
C ALA A 65 -3.04 8.06 -9.72
N TYR A 66 -2.69 8.04 -8.43
CA TYR A 66 -3.64 7.74 -7.34
C TYR A 66 -4.21 8.98 -6.67
N TYR A 67 -3.99 10.18 -7.21
CA TYR A 67 -4.49 11.43 -6.64
C TYR A 67 -6.00 11.39 -6.31
N PRO A 68 -6.90 10.82 -7.15
CA PRO A 68 -8.32 10.73 -6.84
C PRO A 68 -8.65 9.91 -5.57
N ALA A 69 -7.77 8.99 -5.17
CA ALA A 69 -7.92 8.16 -3.97
C ALA A 69 -7.20 8.75 -2.74
N ARG A 70 -6.50 9.88 -2.88
CA ARG A 70 -5.72 10.49 -1.79
C ARG A 70 -6.66 11.01 -0.69
N VAL A 71 -6.38 10.62 0.56
CA VAL A 71 -7.20 10.97 1.73
C VAL A 71 -7.03 12.43 2.15
N SER A 72 -5.84 12.99 1.95
CA SER A 72 -5.52 14.38 2.30
C SER A 72 -4.48 14.92 1.34
N GLU A 73 -4.69 16.14 0.83
CA GLU A 73 -3.77 16.78 -0.13
C GLU A 73 -2.32 16.81 0.34
N ASN A 74 -2.10 17.05 1.64
CA ASN A 74 -0.77 17.21 2.22
C ASN A 74 -0.16 15.89 2.74
N ARG A 75 -0.85 14.75 2.58
CA ARG A 75 -0.37 13.46 3.09
C ARG A 75 -0.44 12.38 2.03
N GLU A 76 0.50 11.45 2.11
CA GLU A 76 0.70 10.39 1.13
C GLU A 76 -0.09 9.12 1.50
N PHE A 77 -1.35 9.32 1.91
CA PHE A 77 -2.27 8.24 2.27
C PHE A 77 -3.38 8.15 1.24
N PHE A 78 -3.72 6.93 0.85
CA PHE A 78 -4.63 6.63 -0.24
C PHE A 78 -5.66 5.61 0.23
N LYS A 79 -6.95 5.89 0.02
CA LYS A 79 -8.06 4.98 0.32
C LYS A 79 -8.42 4.21 -0.95
N MET A 80 -7.87 3.01 -1.10
CA MET A 80 -8.07 2.18 -2.29
C MET A 80 -7.74 0.72 -2.01
N ASP A 81 -8.15 -0.15 -2.91
CA ASP A 81 -7.80 -1.57 -2.86
C ASP A 81 -6.25 -1.74 -2.98
N PRO A 82 -5.59 -2.44 -2.05
CA PRO A 82 -4.15 -2.65 -2.10
C PRO A 82 -3.70 -3.48 -3.31
N ARG A 83 -4.58 -4.27 -3.96
CA ARG A 83 -4.30 -4.96 -5.23
C ARG A 83 -4.01 -3.96 -6.35
N LEU A 84 -4.71 -2.83 -6.37
CA LEU A 84 -4.46 -1.78 -7.36
C LEU A 84 -3.10 -1.11 -7.12
N ILE A 85 -2.71 -0.93 -5.85
CA ILE A 85 -1.39 -0.41 -5.50
C ILE A 85 -0.30 -1.40 -5.95
N LEU A 86 -0.50 -2.69 -5.68
CA LEU A 86 0.41 -3.78 -6.10
C LEU A 86 0.62 -3.76 -7.62
N ASN A 87 -0.46 -3.74 -8.40
CA ASN A 87 -0.42 -3.68 -9.86
C ASN A 87 0.32 -2.43 -10.38
N GLY A 88 0.24 -1.30 -9.68
CA GLY A 88 1.03 -0.12 -10.02
C GLY A 88 2.52 -0.30 -9.77
N PHE A 89 2.91 -1.02 -8.71
CA PHE A 89 4.32 -1.29 -8.42
C PHE A 89 4.94 -2.24 -9.46
N GLU A 90 4.16 -3.20 -9.99
CA GLU A 90 4.58 -4.13 -11.05
C GLU A 90 5.02 -3.42 -12.33
N GLN A 91 4.59 -2.17 -12.56
CA GLN A 91 5.02 -1.40 -13.74
C GLN A 91 6.48 -0.93 -13.65
N TYR A 92 7.06 -0.91 -12.45
CA TYR A 92 8.39 -0.35 -12.18
C TYR A 92 9.41 -1.38 -11.72
N ALA A 93 8.99 -2.61 -11.42
CA ALA A 93 9.88 -3.66 -10.94
C ALA A 93 9.39 -5.06 -11.36
N GLU A 94 10.34 -5.92 -11.71
CA GLU A 94 10.07 -7.33 -12.05
C GLU A 94 9.68 -8.17 -10.82
N TYR A 95 10.21 -7.81 -9.65
CA TYR A 95 10.00 -8.57 -8.41
C TYR A 95 9.40 -7.69 -7.32
N ILE A 96 8.34 -8.22 -6.68
CA ILE A 96 7.72 -7.61 -5.51
C ILE A 96 8.02 -8.43 -4.27
N THR A 97 8.50 -7.77 -3.22
CA THR A 97 8.61 -8.41 -1.91
C THR A 97 7.33 -8.19 -1.12
N MET A 98 6.61 -9.28 -0.87
CA MET A 98 5.40 -9.32 -0.06
C MET A 98 5.70 -9.84 1.36
N THR A 99 5.20 -9.15 2.38
CA THR A 99 5.32 -9.61 3.78
C THR A 99 4.15 -10.52 4.18
N ASN A 100 4.22 -11.09 5.39
CA ASN A 100 3.09 -11.84 5.95
C ASN A 100 1.85 -10.97 6.18
N HIS A 101 2.04 -9.70 6.58
CA HIS A 101 0.94 -8.74 6.73
C HIS A 101 0.31 -8.42 5.38
N GLY A 102 1.12 -8.20 4.34
CA GLY A 102 0.62 -8.00 2.98
C GLY A 102 -0.18 -9.19 2.46
N ARG A 103 0.32 -10.43 2.65
CA ARG A 103 -0.42 -11.65 2.32
C ARG A 103 -1.74 -11.75 3.07
N GLY A 104 -1.74 -11.46 4.38
CA GLY A 104 -2.96 -11.48 5.20
C GLY A 104 -4.01 -10.49 4.70
N VAL A 105 -3.61 -9.25 4.44
CA VAL A 105 -4.51 -8.20 3.92
C VAL A 105 -5.10 -8.60 2.57
N LEU A 106 -4.29 -9.09 1.63
CA LEU A 106 -4.78 -9.50 0.31
C LEU A 106 -5.71 -10.72 0.39
N ALA A 107 -5.38 -11.71 1.23
CA ALA A 107 -6.24 -12.88 1.41
C ALA A 107 -7.60 -12.51 2.04
N CYS A 108 -7.63 -11.59 3.01
CA CYS A 108 -8.89 -11.10 3.59
C CYS A 108 -9.80 -10.44 2.56
N LEU A 109 -9.24 -9.71 1.58
CA LEU A 109 -10.03 -9.10 0.50
C LEU A 109 -10.66 -10.14 -0.42
N ASP A 110 -9.95 -11.25 -0.69
CA ASP A 110 -10.52 -12.34 -1.48
C ASP A 110 -11.72 -12.98 -0.74
N PHE A 111 -11.69 -13.09 0.59
CA PHE A 111 -12.84 -13.53 1.39
C PHE A 111 -13.99 -12.53 1.37
N ASP A 112 -13.72 -11.23 1.50
CA ASP A 112 -14.75 -10.20 1.43
C ASP A 112 -15.44 -10.19 0.05
N ASP A 113 -14.70 -10.40 -1.03
CA ASP A 113 -15.25 -10.55 -2.39
C ASP A 113 -16.13 -11.80 -2.54
N GLU A 114 -15.81 -12.90 -1.85
CA GLU A 114 -16.67 -14.10 -1.79
C GLU A 114 -17.98 -13.85 -1.03
N ILE A 115 -17.91 -13.13 0.09
CA ILE A 115 -19.10 -12.72 0.85
C ILE A 115 -19.99 -11.80 0.02
N ALA A 116 -19.41 -10.78 -0.63
CA ALA A 116 -20.14 -9.86 -1.49
C ALA A 116 -20.90 -10.58 -2.61
N LYS A 117 -20.26 -11.55 -3.29
CA LYS A 117 -20.92 -12.39 -4.30
C LYS A 117 -22.07 -13.24 -3.72
N CYS A 118 -21.94 -13.69 -2.48
CA CYS A 118 -22.98 -14.45 -1.79
C CYS A 118 -24.19 -13.57 -1.44
N ASP A 119 -23.97 -12.30 -1.10
CA ASP A 119 -25.03 -11.35 -0.81
C ASP A 119 -25.74 -10.84 -2.09
N ASP A 120 -25.02 -10.63 -3.19
CA ASP A 120 -25.60 -10.33 -4.50
C ASP A 120 -26.56 -11.45 -4.98
N LEU A 121 -26.27 -12.71 -4.64
CA LEU A 121 -27.15 -13.85 -4.94
C LEU A 121 -28.44 -13.87 -4.09
N LYS A 122 -28.45 -13.24 -2.92
CA LYS A 122 -29.64 -13.16 -2.05
C LYS A 122 -30.59 -12.04 -2.45
N GLU A 123 -30.11 -10.98 -3.10
CA GLU A 123 -30.98 -9.91 -3.62
C GLU A 123 -31.61 -10.23 -4.99
N ALA A 124 -31.24 -11.35 -5.62
CA ALA A 124 -31.76 -11.79 -6.91
C ALA A 124 -32.94 -12.81 -6.84
N LEU A 125 -33.49 -13.07 -5.64
CA LEU A 125 -34.62 -13.98 -5.39
C LEU A 125 -35.81 -13.26 -4.74
#